data_AF-A0A7X9JPG1-F1
#
_entry.id   AF-A0A7X9JPG1-F1
#
_cell.length_a   1.000
_cell.length_b   1.000
_cell.length_c   1.000
_cell.angle_alpha   90.00
_cell.angle_beta   90.00
_cell.angle_gamma   90.00
#
_symmetry.space_group_name_H-M   'P 1'
#
loop_
_entity.id
_entity.type
_entity.pdbx_description
1 polymer ?
#
loop_
_entity_poly.entity_id
_entity_poly.type
_entity_poly.pdbx_seq_one_letter_code
_entity_poly.pdbx_strand_id
1 'polypeptide(L)'
;GYDDKGRIYELPLAVELKKFEMDFFLPQVILARQDSSDNNGMKILKQVEMDTTNSFKLANYTLTVKKYFPYSWWWNDSVFSMKSPGSVASALIEFKCNDSVFDAWLAYPSAMQKGKKVDLKDGNSILLYNPVVKRYKSTVTVYTKNQDTYHAVIEVNKPFEVMGWKLYQKDYHKELGEYSDYSILEANKDDWLVVVYAGIFMMLAGALLLIWTGNKKLT
;
A
#
# COMPACT_ATOMS: atom_id res chain seq x y z
N GLY A 1 -2.00 16.91 20.08
CA GLY A 1 -1.89 15.44 19.87
C GLY A 1 -2.24 14.72 21.16
N TYR A 2 -2.38 13.40 21.10
CA TYR A 2 -2.50 12.54 22.29
C TYR A 2 -1.27 11.63 22.39
N ASP A 3 -0.86 11.30 23.61
CA ASP A 3 0.17 10.27 23.84
C ASP A 3 -0.44 8.86 23.91
N ASP A 4 0.40 7.84 24.08
CA ASP A 4 -0.04 6.43 24.20
C ASP A 4 -0.94 6.15 25.42
N LYS A 5 -1.04 7.10 26.35
CA LYS A 5 -1.92 7.04 27.54
C LYS A 5 -3.19 7.88 27.36
N GLY A 6 -3.42 8.44 26.17
CA GLY A 6 -4.57 9.28 25.85
C GLY A 6 -4.51 10.70 26.43
N ARG A 7 -3.36 11.12 26.97
CA ARG A 7 -3.20 12.48 27.51
C ARG A 7 -3.01 13.46 26.37
N ILE A 8 -3.73 14.57 26.42
CA ILE A 8 -3.70 15.61 25.39
C ILE A 8 -2.52 16.55 25.65
N TYR A 9 -1.72 16.78 24.60
CA TYR A 9 -0.62 17.75 24.59
C TYR A 9 -0.78 18.70 23.41
N GLU A 10 -0.51 19.98 23.65
CA GLU A 10 -0.39 20.97 22.59
C GLU A 10 0.97 20.80 21.90
N LEU A 11 0.97 20.67 20.57
CA LEU A 11 2.19 20.57 19.77
C LEU A 11 2.59 21.96 19.29
N PRO A 12 3.90 22.25 19.13
CA PRO A 12 4.38 23.52 18.59
C PRO A 12 4.17 23.65 17.06
N LEU A 13 3.38 22.76 16.48
CA LEU A 13 3.04 22.69 15.07
C LEU A 13 1.58 22.27 14.89
N ALA A 14 0.97 22.72 13.81
CA ALA A 14 -0.33 22.28 13.32
C ALA A 14 -0.17 21.68 11.92
N VAL A 15 -0.95 20.64 11.62
CA VAL A 15 -0.89 19.96 10.32
C VAL A 15 -2.27 19.95 9.70
N GLU A 16 -2.33 20.38 8.44
CA GLU A 16 -3.54 20.33 7.63
C GLU A 16 -3.32 19.33 6.49
N LEU A 17 -4.22 18.34 6.37
CA LEU A 17 -4.23 17.43 5.24
C LEU A 17 -4.83 18.14 4.03
N LYS A 18 -4.04 18.24 2.94
CA LYS A 18 -4.53 18.75 1.66
C LYS A 18 -5.05 17.63 0.77
N LYS A 19 -4.36 16.49 0.77
CA LYS A 19 -4.73 15.34 -0.07
C LYS A 19 -4.12 14.06 0.48
N PHE A 20 -4.90 13.00 0.46
CA PHE A 20 -4.43 11.64 0.66
C PHE A 20 -4.47 10.89 -0.67
N GLU A 21 -3.43 10.10 -0.95
CA GLU A 21 -3.33 9.32 -2.18
C GLU A 21 -2.71 7.95 -1.92
N MET A 22 -3.14 6.97 -2.71
CA MET A 22 -2.53 5.65 -2.78
C MET A 22 -2.02 5.38 -4.19
N ASP A 23 -0.81 4.86 -4.30
CA ASP A 23 -0.33 4.24 -5.53
C ASP A 23 -0.49 2.73 -5.39
N PHE A 24 -0.96 2.05 -6.43
CA PHE A 24 -1.10 0.59 -6.45
C PHE A 24 -0.06 -0.06 -7.36
N PHE A 25 0.26 -1.32 -7.09
CA PHE A 25 0.95 -2.17 -8.06
C PHE A 25 0.04 -2.51 -9.24
N LEU A 26 0.62 -3.10 -10.28
CA LEU A 26 -0.18 -3.62 -11.39
C LEU A 26 -1.19 -4.66 -10.87
N PRO A 27 -2.42 -4.67 -11.41
CA PRO A 27 -3.43 -5.63 -11.00
C PRO A 27 -2.95 -7.06 -11.30
N GLN A 28 -3.39 -8.00 -10.46
CA GLN A 28 -3.02 -9.40 -10.58
C GLN A 28 -4.24 -10.24 -10.89
N VAL A 29 -4.07 -11.28 -11.72
CA VAL A 29 -5.07 -12.32 -11.95
C VAL A 29 -4.68 -13.54 -11.13
N ILE A 30 -5.63 -14.09 -10.39
CA ILE A 30 -5.41 -15.26 -9.55
C ILE A 30 -6.31 -16.42 -9.96
N LEU A 31 -5.75 -17.62 -9.83
CA LEU A 31 -6.49 -18.88 -9.79
C LEU A 31 -6.62 -19.26 -8.32
N ALA A 32 -7.84 -19.40 -7.83
CA ALA A 32 -8.12 -19.72 -6.45
C ALA A 32 -9.22 -20.77 -6.33
N ARG A 33 -9.30 -21.41 -5.16
CA ARG A 33 -10.36 -22.37 -4.81
C ARG A 33 -11.00 -21.92 -3.52
N GLN A 34 -12.31 -22.11 -3.38
CA GLN A 34 -13.00 -21.91 -2.11
C GLN A 34 -12.35 -22.78 -1.03
N ASP A 35 -11.86 -22.17 0.05
CA ASP A 35 -11.38 -22.91 1.20
C ASP A 35 -12.56 -23.22 2.11
N SER A 36 -12.80 -24.49 2.43
CA SER A 36 -13.89 -24.90 3.32
C SER A 36 -13.53 -24.77 4.80
N SER A 37 -12.27 -24.50 5.13
CA SER A 37 -11.79 -24.35 6.51
C SER A 37 -11.89 -22.90 7.02
N ASP A 38 -11.92 -21.93 6.11
CA ASP A 38 -12.13 -20.51 6.40
C ASP A 38 -13.48 -20.13 5.79
N ASN A 39 -14.45 -19.78 6.64
CA ASN A 39 -15.86 -19.59 6.24
C ASN A 39 -16.06 -18.57 5.11
N ASN A 40 -15.05 -17.74 4.79
CA ASN A 40 -15.04 -16.83 3.64
C ASN A 40 -13.70 -16.81 2.85
N GLY A 41 -12.78 -17.74 3.12
CA GLY A 41 -11.42 -17.71 2.56
C GLY A 41 -11.33 -18.30 1.15
N MET A 42 -10.59 -17.63 0.27
CA MET A 42 -10.17 -18.18 -1.03
C MET A 42 -8.71 -18.61 -0.93
N LYS A 43 -8.44 -19.90 -1.17
CA LYS A 43 -7.07 -20.41 -1.25
C LYS A 43 -6.48 -20.08 -2.61
N ILE A 44 -5.46 -19.23 -2.64
CA ILE A 44 -4.74 -18.86 -3.87
C ILE A 44 -3.86 -20.04 -4.30
N LEU A 45 -4.07 -20.53 -5.53
CA LEU A 45 -3.30 -21.62 -6.13
C LEU A 45 -2.19 -21.08 -7.04
N LYS A 46 -2.48 -20.02 -7.80
CA LYS A 46 -1.53 -19.35 -8.68
C LYS A 46 -1.90 -17.88 -8.86
N GLN A 47 -0.89 -17.03 -9.02
CA GLN A 47 -1.06 -15.60 -9.25
C GLN A 47 -0.11 -15.13 -10.37
N VAL A 48 -0.54 -14.17 -11.17
CA VAL A 48 0.27 -13.54 -12.21
C VAL A 48 -0.11 -12.07 -12.34
N GLU A 49 0.87 -11.21 -12.57
CA GLU A 49 0.62 -9.80 -12.91
C GLU A 49 -0.09 -9.71 -14.27
N MET A 50 -1.10 -8.85 -14.34
CA MET A 50 -1.89 -8.67 -15.55
C MET A 50 -1.14 -7.76 -16.54
N ASP A 51 -0.56 -8.36 -17.57
CA ASP A 51 -0.02 -7.62 -18.71
C ASP A 51 -1.19 -7.14 -19.59
N THR A 52 -1.35 -5.83 -19.72
CA THR A 52 -2.40 -5.22 -20.55
C THR A 52 -2.02 -5.13 -22.03
N THR A 53 -0.76 -5.43 -22.36
CA THR A 53 -0.19 -5.27 -23.71
C THR A 53 -0.06 -6.62 -24.41
N ASN A 54 0.46 -7.63 -23.72
CA ASN A 54 0.68 -8.96 -24.27
C ASN A 54 -0.18 -10.02 -23.58
N SER A 55 -0.33 -11.15 -24.23
CA SER A 55 -0.93 -12.33 -23.60
C SER A 55 0.00 -12.91 -22.52
N PHE A 56 -0.59 -13.39 -21.42
CA PHE A 56 0.13 -14.02 -20.32
C PHE A 56 -0.51 -15.36 -19.95
N LYS A 57 0.25 -16.22 -19.26
CA LYS A 57 -0.21 -17.58 -18.90
C LYS A 57 -0.64 -17.67 -17.44
N LEU A 58 -1.81 -18.25 -17.21
CA LEU A 58 -2.28 -18.65 -15.88
C LEU A 58 -2.75 -20.11 -15.95
N ALA A 59 -2.01 -21.00 -15.26
CA ALA A 59 -2.20 -22.45 -15.37
C ALA A 59 -2.19 -22.92 -16.84
N ASN A 60 -3.29 -23.54 -17.31
CA ASN A 60 -3.50 -24.02 -18.68
C ASN A 60 -4.12 -22.95 -19.61
N TYR A 61 -4.43 -21.76 -19.10
CA TYR A 61 -5.02 -20.69 -19.88
C TYR A 61 -3.96 -19.70 -20.37
N THR A 62 -4.11 -19.28 -21.62
CA THR A 62 -3.48 -18.06 -22.16
C THR A 62 -4.53 -16.96 -22.11
N LEU A 63 -4.21 -15.89 -21.40
CA LEU A 63 -5.11 -14.78 -21.13
C LEU A 63 -4.66 -13.56 -21.92
N THR A 64 -5.60 -12.87 -22.57
CA THR A 64 -5.34 -11.61 -23.28
C THR A 64 -6.32 -10.55 -22.80
N VAL A 65 -5.82 -9.42 -22.31
CA VAL A 65 -6.67 -8.30 -21.88
C VAL A 65 -7.17 -7.56 -23.10
N LYS A 66 -8.49 -7.61 -23.32
CA LYS A 66 -9.16 -6.85 -24.41
C LYS A 66 -9.50 -5.43 -23.98
N LYS A 67 -9.94 -5.25 -22.73
CA LYS A 67 -10.26 -3.94 -22.14
C LYS A 67 -9.92 -3.94 -20.66
N TYR A 68 -9.44 -2.81 -20.16
CA TYR A 68 -9.18 -2.61 -18.73
C TYR A 68 -9.69 -1.24 -18.28
N PHE A 69 -10.51 -1.25 -17.24
CA PHE A 69 -11.00 -0.07 -16.54
C PHE A 69 -10.45 -0.08 -15.12
N PRO A 70 -9.49 0.81 -14.77
CA PRO A 70 -8.93 0.86 -13.42
C PRO A 70 -9.94 1.33 -12.38
N TYR A 71 -10.91 2.15 -12.80
CA TYR A 71 -12.03 2.60 -11.98
C TYR A 71 -13.33 2.36 -12.73
N SER A 72 -14.16 1.47 -12.20
CA SER A 72 -15.39 1.07 -12.84
C SER A 72 -16.52 0.83 -11.85
N TRP A 73 -17.74 0.98 -12.37
CA TRP A 73 -18.97 0.69 -11.68
C TRP A 73 -19.81 -0.30 -12.49
N TRP A 74 -20.20 -1.39 -11.85
CA TRP A 74 -21.09 -2.41 -12.39
C TRP A 74 -22.53 -2.06 -12.06
N TRP A 75 -23.35 -1.97 -13.09
CA TRP A 75 -24.80 -1.88 -12.98
C TRP A 75 -25.41 -3.07 -13.72
N ASN A 76 -25.90 -4.05 -12.96
CA ASN A 76 -26.30 -5.37 -13.46
C ASN A 76 -25.15 -6.06 -14.22
N ASP A 77 -25.23 -6.12 -15.55
CA ASP A 77 -24.22 -6.71 -16.43
C ASP A 77 -23.51 -5.69 -17.33
N SER A 78 -23.76 -4.40 -17.10
CA SER A 78 -23.06 -3.31 -17.76
C SER A 78 -21.97 -2.74 -16.86
N VAL A 79 -20.84 -2.38 -17.45
CA VAL A 79 -19.71 -1.76 -16.75
C VAL A 79 -19.48 -0.36 -17.32
N PHE A 80 -19.32 0.61 -16.43
CA PHE A 80 -19.07 2.01 -16.77
C PHE A 80 -17.76 2.45 -16.12
N SER A 81 -17.00 3.30 -16.83
CA SER A 81 -15.82 3.94 -16.23
C SER A 81 -16.29 5.05 -15.30
N MET A 82 -15.99 4.93 -14.00
CA MET A 82 -16.38 5.90 -12.99
C MET A 82 -15.37 5.87 -11.85
N LYS A 83 -14.82 7.04 -11.51
CA LYS A 83 -13.92 7.21 -10.37
C LYS A 83 -14.68 7.80 -9.18
N SER A 84 -15.04 6.96 -8.23
CA SER A 84 -15.81 7.32 -7.03
C SER A 84 -15.46 6.35 -5.89
N PRO A 85 -15.68 6.72 -4.61
CA PRO A 85 -15.58 5.77 -3.51
C PRO A 85 -16.38 4.48 -3.82
N GLY A 86 -15.73 3.32 -3.66
CA GLY A 86 -16.32 2.02 -3.95
C GLY A 86 -16.17 1.52 -5.40
N SER A 87 -15.62 2.32 -6.31
CA SER A 87 -15.24 1.87 -7.67
C SER A 87 -14.25 0.71 -7.61
N VAL A 88 -14.36 -0.23 -8.54
CA VAL A 88 -13.48 -1.41 -8.65
C VAL A 88 -12.76 -1.41 -9.99
N ALA A 89 -11.65 -2.14 -10.11
CA ALA A 89 -11.03 -2.36 -11.41
C ALA A 89 -11.70 -3.55 -12.11
N SER A 90 -11.94 -3.41 -13.41
CA SER A 90 -12.55 -4.45 -14.24
C SER A 90 -11.75 -4.68 -15.50
N ALA A 91 -11.57 -5.94 -15.88
CA ALA A 91 -10.88 -6.34 -17.10
C ALA A 91 -11.74 -7.30 -17.92
N LEU A 92 -11.91 -7.02 -19.21
CA LEU A 92 -12.43 -7.99 -20.17
C LEU A 92 -11.25 -8.81 -20.67
N ILE A 93 -11.28 -10.10 -20.39
CA ILE A 93 -10.19 -11.02 -20.71
C ILE A 93 -10.71 -12.08 -21.68
N GLU A 94 -9.94 -12.30 -22.73
CA GLU A 94 -10.07 -13.48 -23.59
C GLU A 94 -9.29 -14.63 -22.95
N PHE A 95 -9.98 -15.75 -22.75
CA PHE A 95 -9.43 -16.99 -22.23
C PHE A 95 -9.24 -17.97 -23.37
N LYS A 96 -8.00 -18.39 -23.61
CA LYS A 96 -7.67 -19.44 -24.57
C LYS A 96 -7.11 -20.66 -23.86
N CYS A 97 -7.74 -21.81 -24.07
CA CYS A 97 -7.25 -23.12 -23.60
C CYS A 97 -7.51 -24.14 -24.70
N ASN A 98 -6.43 -24.71 -25.26
CA ASN A 98 -6.50 -25.59 -26.43
C ASN A 98 -7.29 -24.90 -27.57
N ASP A 99 -8.37 -25.52 -28.05
CA ASP A 99 -9.25 -25.00 -29.10
C ASP A 99 -10.43 -24.18 -28.58
N SER A 100 -10.57 -24.04 -27.25
CA SER A 100 -11.63 -23.24 -26.64
C SER A 100 -11.16 -21.80 -26.41
N VAL A 101 -11.94 -20.86 -26.93
CA VAL A 101 -11.75 -19.41 -26.74
C VAL A 101 -13.06 -18.80 -26.28
N PHE A 102 -13.03 -18.01 -25.22
CA PHE A 102 -14.19 -17.25 -24.75
C PHE A 102 -13.76 -15.97 -24.04
N ASP A 103 -14.66 -15.00 -23.99
CA ASP A 103 -14.44 -13.73 -23.29
C ASP A 103 -15.21 -13.70 -21.98
N ALA A 104 -14.57 -13.17 -20.93
CA ALA A 104 -15.25 -12.92 -19.66
C ALA A 104 -14.70 -11.68 -18.95
N TRP A 105 -15.59 -11.02 -18.21
CA TRP A 105 -15.21 -9.93 -17.33
C TRP A 105 -14.73 -10.46 -15.99
N LEU A 106 -13.61 -9.93 -15.52
CA LEU A 106 -13.12 -10.09 -14.16
C LEU A 106 -13.18 -8.74 -13.44
N ALA A 107 -13.60 -8.75 -12.18
CA ALA A 107 -13.61 -7.60 -11.30
C ALA A 107 -13.43 -8.08 -9.85
N TYR A 108 -12.55 -7.44 -9.09
CA TYR A 108 -12.45 -7.73 -7.66
C TYR A 108 -13.66 -7.14 -6.92
N PRO A 109 -14.10 -7.73 -5.79
CA PRO A 109 -15.22 -7.20 -5.01
C PRO A 109 -14.81 -5.98 -4.18
N SER A 110 -15.77 -5.09 -3.91
CA SER A 110 -15.64 -4.02 -2.90
C SER A 110 -16.77 -4.09 -1.89
N ALA A 111 -16.75 -3.23 -0.88
CA ALA A 111 -17.87 -3.09 0.06
C ALA A 111 -19.18 -2.68 -0.63
N MET A 112 -19.09 -2.02 -1.80
CA MET A 112 -20.26 -1.48 -2.51
C MET A 112 -20.63 -2.28 -3.76
N GLN A 113 -19.76 -3.16 -4.25
CA GLN A 113 -19.96 -3.89 -5.51
C GLN A 113 -19.54 -5.36 -5.41
N LYS A 114 -20.37 -6.25 -5.95
CA LYS A 114 -19.99 -7.66 -6.12
C LYS A 114 -18.93 -7.78 -7.21
N GLY A 115 -17.90 -8.59 -6.96
CA GLY A 115 -16.90 -8.92 -7.98
C GLY A 115 -17.47 -9.77 -9.11
N LYS A 116 -16.71 -9.87 -10.20
CA LYS A 116 -16.96 -10.79 -11.33
C LYS A 116 -15.79 -11.77 -11.41
N LYS A 117 -16.12 -13.05 -11.50
CA LYS A 117 -15.16 -14.16 -11.58
C LYS A 117 -15.60 -15.17 -12.63
N VAL A 118 -14.65 -15.97 -13.10
CA VAL A 118 -14.93 -17.14 -13.94
C VAL A 118 -14.77 -18.39 -13.08
N ASP A 119 -15.87 -19.08 -12.84
CA ASP A 119 -15.86 -20.38 -12.17
C ASP A 119 -15.56 -21.49 -13.19
N LEU A 120 -14.57 -22.33 -12.86
CA LEU A 120 -14.12 -23.45 -13.67
C LEU A 120 -14.83 -24.74 -13.24
N LYS A 121 -14.87 -25.73 -14.14
CA LYS A 121 -15.57 -27.02 -13.90
C LYS A 121 -14.96 -27.85 -12.78
N ASP A 122 -13.69 -27.64 -12.46
CA ASP A 122 -12.95 -28.35 -11.42
C ASP A 122 -13.10 -27.72 -10.01
N GLY A 123 -14.03 -26.76 -9.87
CA GLY A 123 -14.29 -26.05 -8.61
C GLY A 123 -13.28 -24.94 -8.30
N ASN A 124 -12.35 -24.64 -9.22
CA ASN A 124 -11.49 -23.47 -9.12
C ASN A 124 -12.18 -22.24 -9.74
N SER A 125 -11.69 -21.06 -9.41
CA SER A 125 -12.17 -19.78 -9.96
C SER A 125 -10.99 -18.91 -10.38
N ILE A 126 -11.15 -18.19 -11.49
CA ILE A 126 -10.23 -17.14 -11.91
C ILE A 126 -10.88 -15.78 -11.62
N LEU A 127 -10.15 -14.89 -10.95
CA LEU A 127 -10.61 -13.55 -10.61
C LEU A 127 -9.46 -12.54 -10.61
N LEU A 128 -9.80 -11.25 -10.64
CA LEU A 128 -8.85 -10.20 -10.30
C LEU A 128 -8.61 -10.20 -8.79
N TYR A 129 -7.35 -10.08 -8.39
CA TYR A 129 -6.96 -9.92 -7.00
C TYR A 129 -7.20 -8.50 -6.52
N ASN A 130 -7.40 -8.34 -5.21
CA ASN A 130 -7.54 -7.02 -4.60
C ASN A 130 -6.27 -6.18 -4.86
N PRO A 131 -6.39 -4.88 -5.13
CA PRO A 131 -5.25 -4.01 -5.40
C PRO A 131 -4.25 -4.03 -4.24
N VAL A 132 -2.97 -4.28 -4.57
CA VAL A 132 -1.89 -4.22 -3.59
C VAL A 132 -1.34 -2.79 -3.58
N VAL A 133 -1.41 -2.12 -2.42
CA VAL A 133 -0.90 -0.77 -2.27
C VAL A 133 0.63 -0.78 -2.32
N LYS A 134 1.19 0.10 -3.16
CA LYS A 134 2.62 0.34 -3.30
C LYS A 134 3.09 1.46 -2.39
N ARG A 135 2.32 2.55 -2.31
CA ARG A 135 2.65 3.74 -1.51
C ARG A 135 1.38 4.38 -0.97
N TYR A 136 1.50 4.95 0.21
CA TYR A 136 0.52 5.87 0.77
C TYR A 136 1.18 7.24 0.91
N LYS A 137 0.46 8.30 0.52
CA LYS A 137 0.97 9.68 0.53
C LYS A 137 -0.03 10.60 1.19
N SER A 138 0.43 11.39 2.15
CA SER A 138 -0.30 12.52 2.72
C SER A 138 0.38 13.80 2.30
N THR A 139 -0.26 14.56 1.41
CA THR A 139 0.15 15.94 1.10
C THR A 139 -0.40 16.83 2.19
N VAL A 140 0.48 17.50 2.92
CA VAL A 140 0.14 18.29 4.09
C VAL A 140 0.71 19.70 4.02
N THR A 141 0.03 20.63 4.67
CA THR A 141 0.62 21.91 5.07
C THR A 141 0.91 21.85 6.56
N VAL A 142 2.14 22.19 6.94
CA VAL A 142 2.57 22.25 8.34
C VAL A 142 2.82 23.69 8.73
N TYR A 143 2.15 24.13 9.78
CA TYR A 143 2.29 25.46 10.37
C TYR A 143 3.05 25.35 11.67
N THR A 144 4.03 26.22 11.89
CA THR A 144 4.81 26.23 13.13
C THR A 144 4.40 27.38 14.04
N LYS A 145 4.70 27.27 15.33
CA LYS A 145 4.54 28.36 16.30
C LYS A 145 5.32 29.62 15.92
N ASN A 146 6.39 29.47 15.12
CA ASN A 146 7.20 30.58 14.62
C ASN A 146 6.61 31.26 13.38
N GLN A 147 5.39 30.89 12.98
CA GLN A 147 4.67 31.39 11.79
C GLN A 147 5.25 30.91 10.45
N ASP A 148 6.22 29.99 10.46
CA ASP A 148 6.69 29.35 9.24
C ASP A 148 5.64 28.34 8.72
N THR A 149 5.49 28.29 7.40
CA THR A 149 4.59 27.38 6.69
C THR A 149 5.39 26.49 5.74
N TYR A 150 5.16 25.18 5.83
CA TYR A 150 5.81 24.19 4.99
C TYR A 150 4.79 23.37 4.22
N HIS A 151 5.09 23.05 2.97
CA HIS A 151 4.34 22.09 2.18
C HIS A 151 5.17 20.82 2.06
N ALA A 152 4.60 19.69 2.47
CA ALA A 152 5.31 18.43 2.51
C ALA A 152 4.45 17.28 2.02
N VAL A 153 5.10 16.23 1.52
CA VAL A 153 4.49 14.94 1.24
C VAL A 153 5.09 13.94 2.22
N ILE A 154 4.25 13.41 3.10
CA ILE A 154 4.62 12.36 4.06
C ILE A 154 4.26 11.03 3.42
N GLU A 155 5.23 10.13 3.26
CA GLU A 155 5.00 8.76 2.82
C GLU A 155 5.34 7.78 3.95
N VAL A 156 4.83 6.54 3.86
CA VAL A 156 5.25 5.47 4.77
C VAL A 156 6.78 5.31 4.69
N ASN A 157 7.43 5.29 5.86
CA ASN A 157 8.89 5.26 6.03
C ASN A 157 9.67 6.48 5.50
N LYS A 158 8.98 7.56 5.10
CA LYS A 158 9.61 8.84 4.73
C LYS A 158 8.97 9.98 5.53
N PRO A 159 9.40 10.16 6.80
CA PRO A 159 8.84 11.20 7.64
C PRO A 159 9.21 12.59 7.14
N PHE A 160 8.36 13.57 7.44
CA PHE A 160 8.71 14.98 7.32
C PHE A 160 9.29 15.48 8.64
N GLU A 161 10.42 16.17 8.59
CA GLU A 161 11.11 16.68 9.78
C GLU A 161 11.02 18.20 9.86
N VAL A 162 10.56 18.73 11.00
CA VAL A 162 10.43 20.16 11.26
C VAL A 162 10.56 20.44 12.76
N MET A 163 11.36 21.44 13.14
CA MET A 163 11.60 21.81 14.54
C MET A 163 12.00 20.61 15.45
N GLY A 164 12.76 19.65 14.92
CA GLY A 164 13.17 18.43 15.63
C GLY A 164 12.08 17.36 15.78
N TRP A 165 10.88 17.61 15.25
CA TRP A 165 9.80 16.62 15.17
C TRP A 165 9.86 15.89 13.85
N LYS A 166 9.74 14.57 13.90
CA LYS A 166 9.52 13.70 12.74
C LYS A 166 8.06 13.30 12.69
N LEU A 167 7.39 13.64 11.60
CA LEU A 167 5.99 13.33 11.34
C LEU A 167 5.91 12.11 10.42
N TYR A 168 5.45 10.99 10.97
CA TYR A 168 5.24 9.73 10.26
C TYR A 168 3.78 9.55 9.93
N GLN A 169 3.49 8.97 8.76
CA GLN A 169 2.14 8.52 8.48
C GLN A 169 1.88 7.18 9.20
N LYS A 170 0.84 7.15 10.03
CA LYS A 170 0.48 6.00 10.87
C LYS A 170 -0.74 5.25 10.34
N ASP A 171 -1.82 5.96 10.06
CA ASP A 171 -3.07 5.35 9.60
C ASP A 171 -3.90 6.33 8.75
N TYR A 172 -5.04 5.87 8.25
CA TYR A 172 -5.97 6.61 7.41
C TYR A 172 -7.36 5.97 7.48
N HIS A 173 -8.33 6.55 6.77
CA HIS A 173 -9.67 6.01 6.66
C HIS A 173 -9.70 4.76 5.76
N LYS A 174 -9.52 3.58 6.35
CA LYS A 174 -9.42 2.30 5.63
C LYS A 174 -10.61 1.99 4.74
N GLU A 175 -11.83 2.33 5.16
CA GLU A 175 -13.06 2.07 4.40
C GLU A 175 -13.14 2.90 3.11
N LEU A 176 -12.66 4.15 3.14
CA LEU A 176 -12.62 5.03 1.96
C LEU A 176 -11.39 4.78 1.08
N GLY A 177 -10.37 4.09 1.58
CA GLY A 177 -9.18 3.74 0.80
C GLY A 177 -8.48 4.98 0.22
N GLU A 178 -8.26 5.01 -1.09
CA GLU A 178 -7.65 6.16 -1.77
C GLU A 178 -8.44 7.48 -1.63
N TYR A 179 -9.72 7.41 -1.23
CA TYR A 179 -10.59 8.56 -0.97
C TYR A 179 -10.58 9.01 0.50
N SER A 180 -9.58 8.59 1.27
CA SER A 180 -9.47 8.96 2.69
C SER A 180 -9.53 10.47 2.87
N ASP A 181 -10.42 10.91 3.76
CA ASP A 181 -10.65 12.30 4.14
C ASP A 181 -9.78 12.75 5.32
N TYR A 182 -9.16 11.80 6.03
CA TYR A 182 -8.17 12.08 7.07
C TYR A 182 -6.92 11.21 6.96
N SER A 183 -5.88 11.61 7.69
CA SER A 183 -4.64 10.86 7.87
C SER A 183 -4.23 10.99 9.33
N ILE A 184 -3.85 9.87 9.94
CA ILE A 184 -3.34 9.83 11.31
C ILE A 184 -1.82 9.89 11.20
N LEU A 185 -1.25 10.95 11.77
CA LEU A 185 0.19 11.15 11.82
C LEU A 185 0.72 10.90 13.23
N GLU A 186 1.87 10.24 13.30
CA GLU A 186 2.65 10.09 14.52
C GLU A 186 3.77 11.12 14.55
N ALA A 187 3.83 11.92 15.60
CA ALA A 187 4.84 12.95 15.79
C ALA A 187 5.84 12.51 16.85
N ASN A 188 7.07 12.21 16.42
CA ASN A 188 8.13 11.75 17.29
C ASN A 188 9.22 12.81 17.41
N LYS A 189 9.64 13.10 18.64
CA LYS A 189 10.77 13.98 18.94
C LYS A 189 11.74 13.23 19.85
N ASP A 190 12.99 13.08 19.40
CA ASP A 190 14.04 12.40 20.16
C ASP A 190 15.24 13.34 20.32
N ASP A 191 15.29 14.01 21.47
CA ASP A 191 16.39 14.91 21.85
C ASP A 191 17.63 14.12 22.36
N TRP A 192 17.50 12.82 22.67
CA TRP A 192 18.58 11.99 23.21
C TRP A 192 19.41 11.27 22.16
N LEU A 193 18.93 11.21 20.91
CA LEU A 193 19.63 10.57 19.80
C LEU A 193 21.08 11.09 19.65
N VAL A 194 21.29 12.39 19.87
CA VAL A 194 22.63 13.02 19.84
C VAL A 194 23.55 12.43 20.91
N VAL A 195 23.04 12.23 22.13
CA VAL A 195 23.79 11.66 23.26
C VAL A 195 24.11 10.19 23.01
N VAL A 196 23.16 9.43 22.47
CA VAL A 196 23.38 8.03 22.09
C VAL A 196 24.49 7.93 21.04
N TYR A 197 24.45 8.76 19.99
CA TYR A 197 25.51 8.79 18.98
C TYR A 197 26.85 9.19 19.56
N ALA A 198 26.91 10.17 20.46
CA ALA A 198 28.14 10.54 21.16
C ALA A 198 28.74 9.32 21.91
N GLY A 199 27.92 8.54 22.60
CA GLY A 199 28.33 7.30 23.26
C GLY A 199 28.87 6.24 22.29
N ILE A 200 28.18 6.01 21.17
CA ILE A 200 28.62 5.04 20.14
C ILE A 200 29.98 5.45 19.56
N PHE A 201 30.17 6.72 19.23
CA PHE A 201 31.46 7.23 18.74
C PHE A 201 32.56 7.12 19.80
N MET A 202 32.25 7.33 21.08
CA MET A 202 33.19 7.14 22.18
C MET A 202 33.60 5.67 22.32
N MET A 203 32.66 4.73 22.21
CA MET A 203 32.96 3.28 22.21
C MET A 203 33.82 2.87 21.01
N LEU A 204 33.51 3.37 19.81
CA LEU A 204 34.32 3.14 18.61
C LEU A 204 35.74 3.68 18.78
N ALA A 205 35.88 4.90 19.31
CA ALA A 205 37.18 5.48 19.61
C ALA A 205 37.98 4.64 20.61
N GLY A 206 37.33 4.17 21.69
CA GLY A 206 37.94 3.27 22.68
C GLY A 206 38.42 1.96 22.05
N ALA A 207 37.62 1.33 21.21
CA ALA A 207 37.99 0.11 20.50
C ALA A 207 39.19 0.34 19.56
N LEU A 208 39.20 1.44 18.79
CA LEU A 208 40.32 1.80 17.92
C LEU A 208 41.61 2.06 18.73
N LEU A 209 41.51 2.74 19.88
CA LEU A 209 42.65 2.96 20.77
C LEU A 209 43.19 1.64 21.34
N LEU A 210 42.33 0.71 21.72
CA LEU A 210 42.73 -0.62 22.21
C LEU A 210 43.45 -1.43 21.12
N ILE A 211 42.95 -1.42 19.88
CA ILE A 211 43.61 -2.09 18.75
C ILE A 211 44.98 -1.46 18.48
N TRP A 212 45.07 -0.13 18.47
CA TRP A 212 46.31 0.57 18.19
C TRP A 212 47.37 0.36 19.29
N THR A 213 46.96 0.39 20.55
CA THR A 213 47.86 0.14 21.70
C THR A 213 48.22 -1.34 21.85
N GLY A 214 47.30 -2.25 21.52
CA GLY A 214 47.54 -3.70 21.50
C GLY A 214 48.58 -4.11 20.45
N ASN A 215 48.57 -3.51 19.26
CA ASN A 215 49.54 -3.79 18.21
C ASN A 215 50.97 -3.30 18.53
N LYS A 216 51.14 -2.35 19.47
CA LYS A 216 52.48 -1.85 19.86
C LYS A 216 53.23 -2.79 20.82
N LYS A 217 52.62 -3.86 21.32
CA LYS A 217 53.25 -4.83 22.23
C LYS A 217 53.82 -6.09 21.55
N LEU A 218 53.72 -6.20 20.23
CA LEU A 218 54.18 -7.37 19.44
C LEU A 218 55.44 -7.12 18.59
N THR A 219 56.12 -5.99 18.80
CA THR A 219 57.48 -5.70 18.31
C THR A 219 58.38 -5.40 19.49
#